data_AF-A0AAV0NN10-F1
#
_entry.id   AF-A0AAV0NN10-F1
#
_cell.length_a   1.000
_cell.length_b   1.000
_cell.length_c   1.000
_cell.angle_alpha   90.00
_cell.angle_beta   90.00
_cell.angle_gamma   90.00
#
_symmetry.space_group_name_H-M   'P 1'
#
loop_
_entity.id
_entity.type
_entity.pdbx_description
1 polymer ?
#
loop_
_entity_poly.entity_id
_entity_poly.type
_entity_poly.pdbx_seq_one_letter_code
_entity_poly.pdbx_strand_id
1 'polypeptide(L)'
;MIQPIKRKRKKRQGVKWTSPRTLQISPDVVVAEDGSGDSKSINKAKKKKKEDEVVVLYVKAGTYKEYVEVTKNLDNMAMIGDGADKTVITGDKNFIDGVSTYHTSTVAITADFFFAKNIRIVNSAGPEKHQAVALRVSADFAIFYNCTFDGYQDTLYTHTKRQFYRDCTISGTIDYIFGDAAVVFQNCLFLVRKPMENQQCIVTAQGRKQRHQPTAIIIQNGTITAAPEMEADRMKYKTYLGRPWKNFSRTIIMESYLGDLIDPEGWMPWMGTVGTKTCWYGEFGNYGPGADQSKRVTWNGIKKITPQHAVDFTPGRFLRANEWVKPTGIPYVPYMVKPSTTRRVDEEVVFE
;
A
#
# COMPACT_ATOMS: atom_id res chain seq x y z
N MET A 1 -4.28 11.00 -51.73
CA MET A 1 -4.49 9.77 -50.95
C MET A 1 -3.50 9.75 -49.79
N ILE A 2 -3.96 9.99 -48.56
CA ILE A 2 -3.12 9.99 -47.36
C ILE A 2 -3.09 8.55 -46.83
N GLN A 3 -1.92 7.89 -46.86
CA GLN A 3 -1.79 6.55 -46.30
C GLN A 3 -1.86 6.60 -44.76
N PRO A 4 -2.58 5.67 -44.09
CA PRO A 4 -2.61 5.63 -42.64
C PRO A 4 -1.29 5.08 -42.09
N ILE A 5 -0.60 5.88 -41.26
CA ILE A 5 0.54 5.42 -40.46
C ILE A 5 0.03 4.42 -39.42
N LYS A 6 0.18 3.12 -39.70
CA LYS A 6 -0.02 2.05 -38.71
C LYS A 6 1.10 2.13 -37.67
N ARG A 7 0.91 2.92 -36.61
CA ARG A 7 1.74 2.85 -35.39
C ARG A 7 1.56 1.46 -34.76
N LYS A 8 2.48 0.54 -35.03
CA LYS A 8 2.64 -0.70 -34.25
C LYS A 8 2.94 -0.29 -32.80
N ARG A 9 1.95 -0.39 -31.91
CA ARG A 9 2.19 -0.41 -30.46
C ARG A 9 3.05 -1.64 -30.18
N LYS A 10 4.36 -1.46 -29.97
CA LYS A 10 5.17 -2.47 -29.29
C LYS A 10 4.48 -2.72 -27.94
N LYS A 11 3.98 -3.94 -27.71
CA LYS A 11 3.65 -4.36 -26.35
C LYS A 11 4.96 -4.22 -25.56
N ARG A 12 5.03 -3.30 -24.60
CA ARG A 12 6.07 -3.32 -23.56
C ARG A 12 5.90 -4.67 -22.86
N GLN A 13 6.69 -5.66 -23.27
CA GLN A 13 6.79 -6.92 -22.55
C GLN A 13 7.59 -6.57 -21.30
N GLY A 14 6.98 -6.71 -20.12
CA GLY A 14 7.69 -6.53 -18.87
C GLY A 14 8.90 -7.45 -18.81
N VAL A 15 9.93 -7.01 -18.09
CA VAL A 15 11.19 -7.74 -17.93
C VAL A 15 10.91 -9.19 -17.53
N LYS A 16 11.50 -10.13 -18.28
CA LYS A 16 11.56 -11.53 -17.89
C LYS A 16 12.48 -11.60 -16.68
N TRP A 17 11.92 -11.69 -15.49
CA TRP A 17 12.66 -12.20 -14.34
C TRP A 17 13.03 -13.65 -14.65
N THR A 18 14.25 -13.86 -15.15
CA THR A 18 14.71 -15.17 -15.59
C THR A 18 15.14 -16.00 -14.37
N SER A 19 14.18 -16.81 -13.91
CA SER A 19 14.31 -18.00 -13.07
C SER A 19 14.14 -17.83 -11.54
N PRO A 20 13.47 -18.81 -10.89
CA PRO A 20 13.38 -18.92 -9.44
C PRO A 20 14.65 -19.60 -8.91
N ARG A 21 15.73 -18.85 -8.80
CA ARG A 21 16.82 -19.16 -7.88
C ARG A 21 17.00 -17.93 -7.04
N THR A 22 16.97 -18.11 -5.72
CA THR A 22 17.43 -17.17 -4.69
C THR A 22 18.16 -15.99 -5.29
N LEU A 23 17.54 -14.81 -5.23
CA LEU A 23 18.08 -13.50 -5.60
C LEU A 23 19.47 -13.31 -4.93
N GLN A 24 20.53 -13.88 -5.51
CA GLN A 24 21.90 -13.41 -5.35
C GLN A 24 22.00 -12.17 -6.23
N ILE A 25 21.47 -11.07 -5.71
CA ILE A 25 21.45 -9.80 -6.42
C ILE A 25 22.81 -9.16 -6.19
N SER A 26 23.68 -9.20 -7.19
CA SER A 26 24.79 -8.27 -7.21
C SER A 26 24.20 -6.87 -7.37
N PRO A 27 24.41 -5.94 -6.43
CA PRO A 27 23.92 -4.58 -6.58
C PRO A 27 24.64 -3.88 -7.74
N ASP A 28 23.92 -3.03 -8.47
CA ASP A 28 24.52 -2.16 -9.49
C ASP A 28 25.12 -0.90 -8.86
N VAL A 29 24.51 -0.46 -7.75
CA VAL A 29 24.94 0.68 -6.96
C VAL A 29 24.62 0.39 -5.50
N VAL A 30 25.59 0.64 -4.63
CA VAL A 30 25.45 0.56 -3.17
C VAL A 30 25.38 1.98 -2.59
N VAL A 31 24.37 2.23 -1.77
CA VAL A 31 24.22 3.47 -1.00
C VAL A 31 24.51 3.18 0.46
N ALA A 32 25.38 3.97 1.08
CA ALA A 32 25.75 3.83 2.48
C ALA A 32 26.13 5.19 3.08
N GLU A 33 25.46 5.62 4.16
CA GLU A 33 25.75 6.91 4.80
C GLU A 33 27.16 6.96 5.39
N ASP A 34 27.65 5.82 5.90
CA ASP A 34 28.99 5.63 6.45
C ASP A 34 30.12 5.76 5.40
N GLY A 35 29.78 5.80 4.11
CA GLY A 35 30.75 5.88 3.01
C GLY A 35 31.29 4.54 2.54
N SER A 36 30.79 3.41 3.05
CA SER A 36 31.19 2.05 2.64
C SER A 36 30.55 1.56 1.33
N GLY A 37 29.93 2.47 0.56
CA GLY A 37 29.24 2.20 -0.70
C GLY A 37 29.65 3.19 -1.78
N ASP A 38 29.05 3.07 -2.97
CA ASP A 38 29.33 3.92 -4.13
C ASP A 38 28.79 5.35 -3.97
N SER A 39 27.81 5.54 -3.09
CA SER A 39 27.22 6.85 -2.80
C SER A 39 26.73 6.97 -1.37
N LYS A 40 26.71 8.19 -0.84
CA LYS A 40 26.07 8.51 0.45
C LYS A 40 24.60 8.94 0.32
N SER A 41 24.10 9.13 -0.91
CA SER A 41 22.74 9.62 -1.17
C SER A 41 22.01 8.76 -2.17
N ILE A 42 20.76 8.43 -1.84
CA ILE A 42 19.85 7.70 -2.72
C ILE A 42 19.62 8.50 -4.00
N ASN A 43 19.37 9.81 -3.88
CA ASN A 43 19.12 10.64 -5.06
C ASN A 43 20.29 10.69 -6.05
N LYS A 44 21.54 10.69 -5.55
CA LYS A 44 22.75 10.68 -6.38
C LYS A 44 23.07 9.30 -6.96
N ALA A 45 22.61 8.24 -6.32
CA ALA A 45 22.92 6.85 -6.69
C ALA A 45 22.02 6.28 -7.80
N LYS A 46 20.88 6.91 -8.09
CA LYS A 46 19.95 6.46 -9.15
C LYS A 46 20.64 6.51 -10.51
N LYS A 47 20.71 5.35 -11.18
CA LYS A 47 21.22 5.21 -12.54
C LYS A 47 20.15 4.65 -13.48
N LYS A 48 20.31 4.92 -14.77
CA LYS A 48 19.48 4.37 -15.84
C LYS A 48 20.26 3.28 -16.58
N LYS A 49 19.58 2.18 -16.91
CA LYS A 49 20.06 1.15 -17.86
C LYS A 49 19.20 1.10 -19.12
N LYS A 50 19.47 0.14 -20.00
CA LYS A 50 18.61 -0.15 -21.17
C LYS A 50 17.20 -0.55 -20.70
N GLU A 51 16.19 -0.32 -21.54
CA GLU A 51 14.76 -0.45 -21.18
C GLU A 51 14.33 -1.82 -20.63
N ASP A 52 15.12 -2.88 -20.84
CA ASP A 52 14.78 -4.26 -20.45
C ASP A 52 15.64 -4.80 -19.29
N GLU A 53 16.52 -3.98 -18.71
CA GLU A 53 17.42 -4.39 -17.63
C GLU A 53 16.96 -3.83 -16.27
N VAL A 54 16.99 -4.67 -15.24
CA VAL A 54 16.75 -4.23 -13.86
C VAL A 54 17.98 -3.48 -13.35
N VAL A 55 17.75 -2.31 -12.74
CA VAL A 55 18.77 -1.57 -11.98
C VAL A 55 18.57 -1.88 -10.51
N VAL A 56 19.56 -2.46 -9.85
CA VAL A 56 19.51 -2.79 -8.43
C VAL A 56 20.25 -1.73 -7.63
N LEU A 57 19.50 -0.94 -6.90
CA LEU A 57 19.99 -0.01 -5.90
C LEU A 57 19.91 -0.65 -4.52
N TYR A 58 21.05 -1.04 -3.95
CA TYR A 58 21.11 -1.57 -2.60
C TYR A 58 21.43 -0.43 -1.62
N VAL A 59 20.59 -0.27 -0.61
CA VAL A 59 20.65 0.83 0.36
C VAL A 59 20.93 0.22 1.72
N LYS A 60 22.13 0.43 2.26
CA LYS A 60 22.52 -0.14 3.55
C LYS A 60 21.69 0.42 4.71
N ALA A 61 21.87 -0.14 5.90
CA ALA A 61 21.32 0.37 7.14
C ALA A 61 21.72 1.85 7.33
N GLY A 62 20.77 2.68 7.77
CA GLY A 62 20.92 4.12 7.87
C GLY A 62 19.57 4.84 7.88
N THR A 63 19.60 6.13 8.21
CA THR A 63 18.44 7.02 8.19
C THR A 63 18.68 8.15 7.19
N TYR A 64 18.23 7.91 5.97
CA TYR A 64 18.38 8.80 4.82
C TYR A 64 17.30 9.90 4.87
N LYS A 65 17.65 11.09 5.36
CA LYS A 65 16.77 12.27 5.30
C LYS A 65 16.77 12.88 3.89
N GLU A 66 16.02 12.26 2.99
CA GLU A 66 15.93 12.65 1.58
C GLU A 66 14.48 12.60 1.06
N TYR A 67 14.14 13.54 0.17
CA TYR A 67 12.95 13.44 -0.67
C TYR A 67 13.34 12.73 -1.96
N VAL A 68 12.87 11.50 -2.17
CA VAL A 68 13.30 10.64 -3.29
C VAL A 68 12.22 10.57 -4.35
N GLU A 69 12.57 10.95 -5.58
CA GLU A 69 11.71 10.74 -6.75
C GLU A 69 12.31 9.70 -7.70
N VAL A 70 11.55 8.66 -8.02
CA VAL A 70 11.89 7.66 -9.04
C VAL A 70 10.99 7.90 -10.25
N THR A 71 11.52 8.60 -11.24
CA THR A 71 10.80 9.09 -12.42
C THR A 71 10.77 8.08 -13.56
N LYS A 72 9.84 8.20 -14.51
CA LYS A 72 9.66 7.27 -15.66
C LYS A 72 10.91 6.93 -16.48
N ASN A 73 11.95 7.75 -16.45
CA ASN A 73 13.24 7.43 -17.07
C ASN A 73 14.05 6.37 -16.31
N LEU A 74 13.57 5.94 -15.14
CA LEU A 74 14.14 4.95 -14.23
C LEU A 74 13.23 3.72 -14.09
N ASP A 75 12.44 3.39 -15.12
CA ASP A 75 11.67 2.13 -15.20
C ASP A 75 12.57 0.91 -14.89
N ASN A 76 12.01 -0.14 -14.28
CA ASN A 76 12.70 -1.36 -13.84
C ASN A 76 13.77 -1.16 -12.76
N MET A 77 13.57 -0.21 -11.85
CA MET A 77 14.43 -0.06 -10.67
C MET A 77 13.97 -0.95 -9.52
N ALA A 78 14.91 -1.71 -8.95
CA ALA A 78 14.76 -2.41 -7.69
C ALA A 78 15.54 -1.68 -6.59
N MET A 79 14.88 -1.25 -5.52
CA MET A 79 15.49 -0.62 -4.35
C MET A 79 15.40 -1.57 -3.15
N ILE A 80 16.54 -1.98 -2.59
CA ILE A 80 16.61 -3.06 -1.60
C ILE A 80 17.39 -2.60 -0.38
N GLY A 81 16.79 -2.71 0.80
CA GLY A 81 17.41 -2.35 2.07
C GLY A 81 17.95 -3.53 2.88
N ASP A 82 18.63 -3.23 3.98
CA ASP A 82 19.15 -4.21 4.95
C ASP A 82 18.07 -4.80 5.88
N GLY A 83 16.89 -4.20 5.88
CA GLY A 83 15.78 -4.53 6.76
C GLY A 83 14.88 -3.31 6.88
N ALA A 84 13.56 -3.50 6.95
CA ALA A 84 12.64 -2.38 7.15
C ALA A 84 12.85 -1.69 8.52
N ASP A 85 13.45 -2.38 9.49
CA ASP A 85 13.89 -1.83 10.77
C ASP A 85 15.24 -1.09 10.70
N LYS A 86 16.02 -1.27 9.61
CA LYS A 86 17.41 -0.80 9.50
C LYS A 86 17.63 0.28 8.45
N THR A 87 16.92 0.20 7.32
CA THR A 87 17.05 1.15 6.21
C THR A 87 15.83 2.05 6.16
N VAL A 88 15.99 3.30 6.59
CA VAL A 88 14.91 4.28 6.74
C VAL A 88 15.11 5.45 5.78
N ILE A 89 14.09 5.79 5.00
CA ILE A 89 14.02 7.04 4.21
C ILE A 89 12.98 7.94 4.88
N THR A 90 13.36 9.14 5.30
CA THR A 90 12.48 10.03 6.08
C THR A 90 12.39 11.44 5.54
N GLY A 91 11.18 12.02 5.66
CA GLY A 91 10.82 13.39 5.33
C GLY A 91 9.75 13.93 6.28
N ASP A 92 9.37 15.19 6.11
CA ASP A 92 8.47 15.94 7.01
C ASP A 92 7.59 16.98 6.28
N LYS A 93 7.57 16.99 4.94
CA LYS A 93 6.66 17.86 4.16
C LYS A 93 5.21 17.54 4.47
N ASN A 94 4.39 18.58 4.57
CA ASN A 94 3.00 18.46 5.00
C ASN A 94 2.12 19.62 4.49
N PHE A 95 0.81 19.44 4.63
CA PHE A 95 -0.19 20.40 4.17
C PHE A 95 -0.22 21.70 4.96
N ILE A 96 -0.12 21.63 6.29
CA ILE A 96 -0.15 22.83 7.15
C ILE A 96 0.96 23.82 6.80
N ASP A 97 2.14 23.32 6.45
CA ASP A 97 3.30 24.14 6.08
C ASP A 97 3.26 24.58 4.59
N GLY A 98 2.10 24.48 3.93
CA GLY A 98 1.84 25.02 2.59
C GLY A 98 2.14 24.09 1.43
N VAL A 99 2.46 22.82 1.66
CA VAL A 99 2.73 21.84 0.60
C VAL A 99 1.47 21.03 0.29
N SER A 100 0.93 21.12 -0.92
CA SER A 100 -0.24 20.32 -1.27
C SER A 100 0.04 18.82 -1.16
N THR A 101 -0.94 18.02 -0.73
CA THR A 101 -0.82 16.58 -0.44
C THR A 101 -0.04 15.78 -1.49
N TYR A 102 -0.20 16.10 -2.78
CA TYR A 102 0.52 15.39 -3.84
C TYR A 102 2.05 15.54 -3.73
N HIS A 103 2.53 16.68 -3.23
CA HIS A 103 3.94 17.02 -3.12
C HIS A 103 4.52 16.78 -1.71
N THR A 104 3.73 16.30 -0.75
CA THR A 104 4.21 15.99 0.61
C THR A 104 4.96 14.67 0.70
N SER A 105 4.90 13.84 -0.34
CA SER A 105 5.52 12.51 -0.38
C SER A 105 7.02 12.52 -0.06
N THR A 106 7.44 11.79 0.98
CA THR A 106 8.87 11.48 1.23
C THR A 106 9.48 10.75 0.04
N VAL A 107 8.78 9.73 -0.46
CA VAL A 107 9.16 9.00 -1.68
C VAL A 107 8.04 9.04 -2.70
N ALA A 108 8.37 9.40 -3.94
CA ALA A 108 7.46 9.44 -5.07
C ALA A 108 7.93 8.50 -6.19
N ILE A 109 7.10 7.52 -6.53
CA ILE A 109 7.39 6.54 -7.59
C ILE A 109 6.45 6.78 -8.78
N THR A 110 7.04 7.05 -9.95
CA THR A 110 6.32 7.14 -11.24
C THR A 110 6.92 6.24 -12.31
N ALA A 111 8.01 5.54 -12.00
CA ALA A 111 8.67 4.54 -12.83
C ALA A 111 7.93 3.20 -12.80
N ASP A 112 7.55 2.69 -13.97
CA ASP A 112 6.89 1.40 -14.10
C ASP A 112 7.85 0.25 -13.71
N PHE A 113 7.28 -0.87 -13.27
CA PHE A 113 8.03 -2.05 -12.81
C PHE A 113 8.99 -1.77 -11.63
N PHE A 114 8.70 -0.75 -10.84
CA PHE A 114 9.45 -0.48 -9.62
C PHE A 114 9.27 -1.61 -8.60
N PHE A 115 10.37 -2.04 -7.99
CA PHE A 115 10.38 -3.02 -6.92
C PHE A 115 11.07 -2.44 -5.69
N ALA A 116 10.47 -2.57 -4.52
CA ALA A 116 11.14 -2.26 -3.26
C ALA A 116 11.06 -3.43 -2.28
N LYS A 117 12.15 -3.63 -1.53
CA LYS A 117 12.21 -4.66 -0.48
C LYS A 117 12.99 -4.19 0.73
N ASN A 118 12.55 -4.55 1.93
CA ASN A 118 13.30 -4.35 3.18
C ASN A 118 13.63 -2.87 3.47
N ILE A 119 12.70 -1.95 3.20
CA ILE A 119 12.89 -0.50 3.42
C ILE A 119 11.71 0.06 4.20
N ARG A 120 12.00 1.03 5.08
CA ARG A 120 10.99 1.84 5.75
C ARG A 120 10.97 3.25 5.18
N ILE A 121 9.79 3.74 4.86
CA ILE A 121 9.57 5.09 4.35
C ILE A 121 8.68 5.83 5.35
N VAL A 122 9.16 6.97 5.83
CA VAL A 122 8.52 7.72 6.91
C VAL A 122 8.18 9.12 6.44
N ASN A 123 6.98 9.60 6.77
CA ASN A 123 6.72 11.02 6.91
C ASN A 123 6.51 11.34 8.40
N SER A 124 7.43 12.13 8.94
CA SER A 124 7.57 12.42 10.37
C SER A 124 6.86 13.71 10.80
N ALA A 125 6.03 14.31 9.95
CA ALA A 125 5.40 15.61 10.20
C ALA A 125 4.49 15.64 11.45
N GLY A 126 3.84 14.53 11.81
CA GLY A 126 2.92 14.46 12.97
C GLY A 126 1.44 14.67 12.61
N PRO A 127 0.52 14.30 13.51
CA PRO A 127 -0.93 14.37 13.27
C PRO A 127 -1.47 15.81 13.20
N GLU A 128 -0.79 16.77 13.84
CA GLU A 128 -1.12 18.20 13.83
C GLU A 128 -0.86 18.87 12.47
N LYS A 129 -0.06 18.23 11.62
CA LYS A 129 0.34 18.74 10.31
C LYS A 129 -0.59 18.33 9.16
N HIS A 130 -1.67 17.62 9.48
CA HIS A 130 -2.63 17.06 8.53
C HIS A 130 -1.94 16.20 7.45
N GLN A 131 -2.31 16.34 6.18
CA GLN A 131 -1.88 15.43 5.12
C GLN A 131 -0.35 15.47 4.93
N ALA A 132 0.29 14.32 5.14
CA ALA A 132 1.75 14.17 5.08
C ALA A 132 2.10 12.77 4.56
N VAL A 133 2.35 12.67 3.26
CA VAL A 133 2.50 11.38 2.57
C VAL A 133 3.90 10.81 2.81
N ALA A 134 4.00 9.54 3.22
CA ALA A 134 5.26 8.82 3.26
C ALA A 134 5.63 8.32 1.85
N LEU A 135 4.73 7.59 1.22
CA LEU A 135 4.92 7.03 -0.11
C LEU A 135 3.77 7.40 -1.05
N ARG A 136 4.11 7.94 -2.23
CA ARG A 136 3.18 8.12 -3.35
C ARG A 136 3.58 7.26 -4.54
N VAL A 137 2.64 6.48 -5.07
CA VAL A 137 2.88 5.59 -6.23
C VAL A 137 1.92 5.88 -7.38
N SER A 138 2.49 6.28 -8.51
CA SER A 138 1.83 6.53 -9.80
C SER A 138 2.39 5.63 -10.92
N ALA A 139 2.87 4.45 -10.55
CA ALA A 139 3.58 3.52 -11.43
C ALA A 139 2.79 2.24 -11.65
N ASP A 140 2.85 1.69 -12.87
CA ASP A 140 2.25 0.40 -13.18
C ASP A 140 3.20 -0.75 -12.83
N PHE A 141 2.64 -1.86 -12.34
CA PHE A 141 3.38 -3.03 -11.91
C PHE A 141 4.39 -2.77 -10.77
N ALA A 142 4.08 -1.83 -9.89
CA ALA A 142 4.91 -1.55 -8.71
C ALA A 142 4.72 -2.64 -7.64
N ILE A 143 5.83 -3.14 -7.08
CA ILE A 143 5.84 -4.18 -6.04
C ILE A 143 6.60 -3.67 -4.82
N PHE A 144 6.02 -3.90 -3.64
CA PHE A 144 6.66 -3.65 -2.36
C PHE A 144 6.59 -4.92 -1.52
N TYR A 145 7.74 -5.40 -1.04
CA TYR A 145 7.85 -6.64 -0.28
C TYR A 145 8.62 -6.44 1.03
N ASN A 146 8.00 -6.74 2.17
CA ASN A 146 8.63 -6.52 3.48
C ASN A 146 9.10 -5.06 3.66
N CYS A 147 8.22 -4.12 3.33
CA CYS A 147 8.45 -2.68 3.50
C CYS A 147 7.57 -2.13 4.63
N THR A 148 8.00 -1.04 5.25
CA THR A 148 7.19 -0.30 6.23
C THR A 148 6.88 1.10 5.71
N PHE A 149 5.64 1.56 5.82
CA PHE A 149 5.24 2.93 5.48
C PHE A 149 4.58 3.57 6.71
N ASP A 150 5.21 4.62 7.23
CA ASP A 150 4.76 5.26 8.46
C ASP A 150 4.46 6.74 8.28
N GLY A 151 3.33 7.14 8.85
CA GLY A 151 2.87 8.51 8.89
C GLY A 151 1.69 8.62 9.85
N TYR A 152 0.92 9.69 9.69
CA TYR A 152 -0.35 9.90 10.39
C TYR A 152 -1.48 10.00 9.36
N GLN A 153 -1.83 11.22 8.93
CA GLN A 153 -2.83 11.42 7.91
C GLN A 153 -2.20 11.28 6.51
N ASP A 154 -2.87 10.52 5.64
CA ASP A 154 -2.48 10.29 4.23
C ASP A 154 -1.14 9.53 4.04
N THR A 155 -0.77 8.59 4.93
CA THR A 155 0.53 7.87 4.88
C THR A 155 0.88 7.30 3.50
N LEU A 156 -0.01 6.52 2.88
CA LEU A 156 0.23 5.79 1.64
C LEU A 156 -0.73 6.23 0.54
N TYR A 157 -0.19 6.98 -0.41
CA TYR A 157 -0.94 7.44 -1.58
C TYR A 157 -0.78 6.46 -2.75
N THR A 158 -1.68 5.47 -2.81
CA THR A 158 -1.87 4.56 -3.95
C THR A 158 -2.54 5.30 -5.12
N HIS A 159 -1.84 6.29 -5.67
CA HIS A 159 -2.42 7.31 -6.54
C HIS A 159 -3.07 6.73 -7.80
N THR A 160 -2.37 5.87 -8.56
CA THR A 160 -2.94 5.26 -9.78
C THR A 160 -2.18 3.99 -10.21
N LYS A 161 -2.68 3.30 -11.24
CA LYS A 161 -2.12 2.08 -11.88
C LYS A 161 -2.14 0.83 -10.99
N ARG A 162 -1.49 -0.26 -11.42
CA ARG A 162 -1.48 -1.54 -10.70
C ARG A 162 -0.32 -1.62 -9.72
N GLN A 163 -0.63 -2.00 -8.49
CA GLN A 163 0.33 -2.05 -7.38
C GLN A 163 0.09 -3.29 -6.54
N PHE A 164 1.15 -3.91 -6.02
CA PHE A 164 1.08 -5.07 -5.14
C PHE A 164 1.98 -4.89 -3.93
N TYR A 165 1.40 -5.07 -2.74
CA TYR A 165 2.10 -4.94 -1.46
C TYR A 165 2.02 -6.28 -0.72
N ARG A 166 3.18 -6.81 -0.31
CA ARG A 166 3.29 -8.13 0.31
C ARG A 166 4.10 -8.03 1.59
N ASP A 167 3.59 -8.59 2.67
CA ASP A 167 4.28 -8.64 3.97
C ASP A 167 4.73 -7.24 4.44
N CYS A 168 3.97 -6.20 4.10
CA CYS A 168 4.27 -4.82 4.47
C CYS A 168 3.56 -4.41 5.76
N THR A 169 4.14 -3.45 6.47
CA THR A 169 3.50 -2.75 7.59
C THR A 169 3.13 -1.34 7.17
N ILE A 170 1.89 -0.93 7.43
CA ILE A 170 1.40 0.41 7.11
C ILE A 170 0.79 1.00 8.38
N SER A 171 1.28 2.16 8.81
CA SER A 171 0.75 2.85 9.99
C SER A 171 0.21 4.25 9.68
N GLY A 172 -0.88 4.63 10.34
CA GLY A 172 -1.45 5.97 10.21
C GLY A 172 -2.75 6.16 10.97
N THR A 173 -3.39 7.31 10.75
CA THR A 173 -4.62 7.74 11.44
C THR A 173 -5.77 7.94 10.47
N ILE A 174 -5.79 9.07 9.77
CA ILE A 174 -6.87 9.47 8.86
C ILE A 174 -6.47 9.13 7.43
N ASP A 175 -7.35 8.43 6.71
CA ASP A 175 -7.23 8.14 5.28
C ASP A 175 -5.85 7.56 4.90
N TYR A 176 -5.23 6.80 5.80
CA TYR A 176 -3.80 6.52 5.69
C TYR A 176 -3.45 5.57 4.53
N ILE A 177 -4.46 4.96 3.90
CA ILE A 177 -4.36 4.37 2.56
C ILE A 177 -5.42 5.00 1.65
N PHE A 178 -4.98 5.74 0.64
CA PHE A 178 -5.89 6.46 -0.24
C PHE A 178 -5.42 6.48 -1.69
N GLY A 179 -6.32 6.87 -2.59
CA GLY A 179 -6.06 6.99 -4.03
C GLY A 179 -6.97 6.16 -4.93
N ASP A 180 -6.61 6.06 -6.22
CA ASP A 180 -7.42 5.41 -7.27
C ASP A 180 -6.58 4.36 -8.04
N ALA A 181 -5.66 3.68 -7.37
CA ALA A 181 -4.96 2.53 -7.93
C ALA A 181 -5.86 1.30 -8.05
N ALA A 182 -5.44 0.35 -8.89
CA ALA A 182 -5.82 -1.04 -8.76
C ALA A 182 -4.76 -1.70 -7.86
N VAL A 183 -5.06 -1.87 -6.58
CA VAL A 183 -4.07 -2.29 -5.59
C VAL A 183 -4.54 -3.46 -4.75
N VAL A 184 -3.65 -4.42 -4.53
CA VAL A 184 -3.85 -5.50 -3.55
C VAL A 184 -2.74 -5.46 -2.51
N PHE A 185 -3.14 -5.44 -1.25
CA PHE A 185 -2.32 -5.68 -0.08
C PHE A 185 -2.54 -7.11 0.37
N GLN A 186 -1.50 -7.94 0.41
CA GLN A 186 -1.58 -9.33 0.81
C GLN A 186 -0.67 -9.61 2.00
N ASN A 187 -1.22 -10.21 3.06
CA ASN A 187 -0.48 -10.51 4.28
C ASN A 187 0.23 -9.28 4.88
N CYS A 188 -0.45 -8.13 4.84
CA CYS A 188 0.08 -6.88 5.41
C CYS A 188 -0.47 -6.62 6.81
N LEU A 189 0.30 -5.91 7.62
CA LEU A 189 -0.10 -5.40 8.92
C LEU A 189 -0.49 -3.93 8.80
N PHE A 190 -1.65 -3.58 9.32
CA PHE A 190 -2.22 -2.24 9.30
C PHE A 190 -2.37 -1.75 10.74
N LEU A 191 -1.51 -0.81 11.12
CA LEU A 191 -1.42 -0.27 12.47
C LEU A 191 -2.15 1.07 12.56
N VAL A 192 -3.27 1.08 13.27
CA VAL A 192 -4.03 2.30 13.53
C VAL A 192 -3.38 3.03 14.69
N ARG A 193 -2.79 4.19 14.39
CA ARG A 193 -2.08 5.02 15.38
C ARG A 193 -3.03 5.88 16.18
N LYS A 194 -2.55 6.37 17.32
CA LYS A 194 -3.31 7.32 18.15
C LYS A 194 -3.48 8.65 17.41
N PRO A 195 -4.72 9.09 17.14
CA PRO A 195 -4.98 10.37 16.47
C PRO A 195 -5.02 11.52 17.49
N MET A 196 -5.28 12.75 17.03
CA MET A 196 -5.59 13.85 17.96
C MET A 196 -6.95 13.65 18.64
N GLU A 197 -7.19 14.34 19.75
CA GLU A 197 -8.37 14.10 20.63
C GLU A 197 -9.72 14.13 19.91
N ASN A 198 -9.90 15.02 18.93
CA ASN A 198 -11.16 15.20 18.20
C ASN A 198 -11.15 14.55 16.80
N GLN A 199 -10.25 13.60 16.57
CA GLN A 199 -10.12 12.90 15.30
C GLN A 199 -10.63 11.47 15.38
N GLN A 200 -10.91 10.92 14.21
CA GLN A 200 -11.27 9.53 14.00
C GLN A 200 -10.21 8.90 13.11
N CYS A 201 -10.09 7.58 13.18
CA CYS A 201 -9.19 6.83 12.33
C CYS A 201 -9.94 6.20 11.15
N ILE A 202 -9.34 6.27 9.97
CA ILE A 202 -9.91 5.74 8.75
C ILE A 202 -8.81 4.99 8.00
N VAL A 203 -8.98 3.68 7.84
CA VAL A 203 -8.01 2.83 7.15
C VAL A 203 -7.92 3.18 5.66
N THR A 204 -9.06 3.29 4.97
CA THR A 204 -9.08 3.52 3.52
C THR A 204 -9.91 4.72 3.08
N ALA A 205 -9.40 5.47 2.11
CA ALA A 205 -10.14 6.52 1.40
C ALA A 205 -10.01 6.36 -0.11
N GLN A 206 -10.73 5.38 -0.67
CA GLN A 206 -10.60 5.05 -2.09
C GLN A 206 -11.30 6.09 -2.98
N GLY A 207 -10.61 6.53 -4.03
CA GLY A 207 -10.92 7.70 -4.84
C GLY A 207 -11.48 7.43 -6.24
N ARG A 208 -12.12 6.28 -6.51
CA ARG A 208 -12.67 5.97 -7.83
C ARG A 208 -13.80 6.92 -8.22
N LYS A 209 -13.63 7.60 -9.34
CA LYS A 209 -14.54 8.66 -9.82
C LYS A 209 -15.61 8.16 -10.80
N GLN A 210 -15.36 7.07 -11.52
CA GLN A 210 -16.24 6.55 -12.56
C GLN A 210 -16.45 5.04 -12.41
N ARG A 211 -17.67 4.57 -12.66
CA ARG A 211 -18.07 3.16 -12.49
C ARG A 211 -17.20 2.16 -13.27
N HIS A 212 -16.76 2.54 -14.47
CA HIS A 212 -16.00 1.66 -15.36
C HIS A 212 -14.49 1.66 -15.10
N GLN A 213 -13.98 2.49 -14.18
CA GLN A 213 -12.57 2.42 -13.81
C GLN A 213 -12.30 1.07 -13.11
N PRO A 214 -11.28 0.30 -13.56
CA PRO A 214 -10.97 -1.01 -13.01
C PRO A 214 -10.09 -0.90 -11.75
N THR A 215 -10.41 0.05 -10.87
CA THR A 215 -9.59 0.40 -9.68
C THR A 215 -10.31 0.01 -8.40
N ALA A 216 -9.55 -0.34 -7.38
CA ALA A 216 -10.03 -0.74 -6.06
C ALA A 216 -8.84 -0.81 -5.10
N ILE A 217 -9.11 -0.58 -3.81
CA ILE A 217 -8.22 -1.00 -2.72
C ILE A 217 -8.70 -2.38 -2.25
N ILE A 218 -7.81 -3.37 -2.24
CA ILE A 218 -8.13 -4.73 -1.80
C ILE A 218 -7.15 -5.11 -0.70
N ILE A 219 -7.67 -5.45 0.48
CA ILE A 219 -6.91 -5.99 1.60
C ILE A 219 -7.26 -7.48 1.70
N GLN A 220 -6.29 -8.36 1.47
CA GLN A 220 -6.44 -9.80 1.53
C GLN A 220 -5.51 -10.39 2.58
N ASN A 221 -6.05 -11.20 3.49
CA ASN A 221 -5.25 -11.83 4.55
C ASN A 221 -4.43 -10.80 5.33
N GLY A 222 -4.99 -9.61 5.55
CA GLY A 222 -4.37 -8.56 6.34
C GLY A 222 -4.70 -8.67 7.82
N THR A 223 -3.99 -7.91 8.64
CA THR A 223 -4.30 -7.72 10.07
C THR A 223 -4.48 -6.24 10.33
N ILE A 224 -5.69 -5.81 10.71
CA ILE A 224 -5.98 -4.42 11.09
C ILE A 224 -6.13 -4.38 12.61
N THR A 225 -5.22 -3.65 13.28
CA THR A 225 -5.15 -3.57 14.74
C THR A 225 -4.65 -2.20 15.20
N ALA A 226 -4.77 -1.91 16.48
CA ALA A 226 -4.18 -0.72 17.08
C ALA A 226 -2.65 -0.81 17.06
N ALA A 227 -1.99 0.32 16.83
CA ALA A 227 -0.57 0.46 17.11
C ALA A 227 -0.33 0.41 18.64
N PRO A 228 0.87 0.01 19.11
CA PRO A 228 1.15 -0.10 20.55
C PRO A 228 0.78 1.15 21.36
N GLU A 229 1.01 2.35 20.82
CA GLU A 229 0.69 3.61 21.48
C GLU A 229 -0.82 3.95 21.53
N MET A 230 -1.63 3.24 20.72
CA MET A 230 -3.09 3.38 20.64
C MET A 230 -3.81 2.33 21.50
N GLU A 231 -3.13 1.25 21.91
CA GLU A 231 -3.76 0.05 22.49
C GLU A 231 -4.64 0.36 23.70
N ALA A 232 -4.14 1.17 24.65
CA ALA A 232 -4.88 1.54 25.86
C ALA A 232 -6.11 2.43 25.58
N ASP A 233 -6.07 3.22 24.50
CA ASP A 233 -7.12 4.16 24.13
C ASP A 233 -7.92 3.69 22.89
N ARG A 234 -7.74 2.45 22.44
CA ARG A 234 -8.24 2.00 21.13
C ARG A 234 -9.77 2.06 21.01
N MET A 235 -10.47 2.00 22.13
CA MET A 235 -11.93 2.15 22.21
C MET A 235 -12.40 3.60 22.43
N LYS A 236 -11.49 4.53 22.76
CA LYS A 236 -11.77 5.97 22.91
C LYS A 236 -12.00 6.63 21.55
N TYR A 237 -11.23 6.22 20.53
CA TYR A 237 -11.29 6.81 19.21
C TYR A 237 -12.00 5.88 18.23
N LYS A 238 -12.98 6.43 17.50
CA LYS A 238 -13.65 5.65 16.45
C LYS A 238 -12.69 5.32 15.32
N THR A 239 -12.65 4.05 14.93
CA THR A 239 -11.87 3.56 13.79
C THR A 239 -12.77 2.91 12.77
N TYR A 240 -12.65 3.31 11.51
CA TYR A 240 -13.44 2.79 10.39
C TYR A 240 -12.55 2.13 9.34
N LEU A 241 -13.07 1.10 8.68
CA LEU A 241 -12.44 0.40 7.56
C LEU A 241 -12.24 1.33 6.35
N GLY A 242 -13.12 2.32 6.17
CA GLY A 242 -12.93 3.34 5.16
C GLY A 242 -14.09 4.31 4.99
N ARG A 243 -13.89 5.27 4.08
CA ARG A 243 -14.90 6.24 3.63
C ARG A 243 -14.75 6.63 2.16
N PRO A 244 -15.85 6.95 1.46
CA PRO A 244 -15.81 7.14 0.01
C PRO A 244 -15.34 8.53 -0.40
N TRP A 245 -14.03 8.72 -0.57
CA TRP A 245 -13.45 9.99 -1.04
C TRP A 245 -14.03 10.46 -2.39
N LYS A 246 -14.49 9.54 -3.24
CA LYS A 246 -15.21 9.80 -4.50
C LYS A 246 -16.41 8.88 -4.67
N ASN A 247 -17.36 9.29 -5.51
CA ASN A 247 -18.69 8.66 -5.64
C ASN A 247 -18.66 7.14 -5.88
N PHE A 248 -17.72 6.64 -6.67
CA PHE A 248 -17.66 5.21 -7.01
C PHE A 248 -16.62 4.46 -6.19
N SER A 249 -16.22 4.99 -5.03
CA SER A 249 -15.22 4.39 -4.14
C SER A 249 -15.40 2.87 -4.02
N ARG A 250 -14.31 2.11 -4.11
CA ARG A 250 -14.36 0.65 -4.09
C ARG A 250 -13.22 0.08 -3.23
N THR A 251 -13.62 -0.53 -2.12
CA THR A 251 -12.71 -1.16 -1.16
C THR A 251 -13.24 -2.53 -0.80
N ILE A 252 -12.38 -3.54 -0.81
CA ILE A 252 -12.71 -4.91 -0.43
C ILE A 252 -11.74 -5.34 0.67
N ILE A 253 -12.26 -5.86 1.77
CA ILE A 253 -11.46 -6.41 2.86
C ILE A 253 -11.87 -7.87 3.05
N MET A 254 -10.96 -8.80 2.79
CA MET A 254 -11.28 -10.22 2.79
C MET A 254 -10.20 -11.06 3.46
N GLU A 255 -10.62 -12.18 4.05
CA GLU A 255 -9.75 -13.16 4.72
C GLU A 255 -8.89 -12.55 5.82
N SER A 256 -9.29 -11.39 6.38
CA SER A 256 -8.44 -10.55 7.23
C SER A 256 -8.87 -10.58 8.69
N TYR A 257 -7.90 -10.42 9.60
CA TYR A 257 -8.16 -10.18 11.02
C TYR A 257 -8.53 -8.71 11.24
N LEU A 258 -9.65 -8.47 11.91
CA LEU A 258 -10.13 -7.16 12.31
C LEU A 258 -10.16 -7.08 13.85
N GLY A 259 -9.33 -6.21 14.42
CA GLY A 259 -9.30 -5.95 15.87
C GLY A 259 -10.58 -5.29 16.39
N ASP A 260 -10.73 -5.25 17.71
CA ASP A 260 -11.92 -4.74 18.41
C ASP A 260 -12.12 -3.23 18.27
N LEU A 261 -11.06 -2.50 17.91
CA LEU A 261 -11.09 -1.07 17.60
C LEU A 261 -12.01 -0.69 16.43
N ILE A 262 -12.33 -1.63 15.54
CA ILE A 262 -13.18 -1.35 14.38
C ILE A 262 -14.60 -1.07 14.88
N ASP A 263 -15.08 0.15 14.62
CA ASP A 263 -16.43 0.57 14.98
C ASP A 263 -17.46 -0.39 14.35
N PRO A 264 -18.51 -0.81 15.07
CA PRO A 264 -19.53 -1.72 14.54
C PRO A 264 -20.19 -1.25 13.23
N GLU A 265 -20.28 0.06 13.00
CA GLU A 265 -20.75 0.64 11.73
C GLU A 265 -19.84 0.26 10.55
N GLY A 266 -18.55 0.03 10.82
CA GLY A 266 -17.48 -0.42 9.92
C GLY A 266 -17.03 0.63 8.92
N TRP A 267 -17.96 1.36 8.30
CA TRP A 267 -17.69 2.33 7.24
C TRP A 267 -18.27 3.69 7.58
N MET A 268 -17.53 4.76 7.30
CA MET A 268 -17.95 6.13 7.60
C MET A 268 -18.34 6.90 6.32
N PRO A 269 -19.38 7.75 6.35
CA PRO A 269 -19.65 8.65 5.24
C PRO A 269 -18.49 9.62 5.03
N TRP A 270 -18.28 10.10 3.79
CA TRP A 270 -17.25 11.13 3.53
C TRP A 270 -17.73 12.51 4.01
N MET A 271 -18.70 13.09 3.30
CA MET A 271 -19.39 14.33 3.64
C MET A 271 -20.85 14.16 3.22
N GLY A 272 -21.77 14.22 4.18
CA GLY A 272 -23.18 13.90 3.93
C GLY A 272 -23.33 12.50 3.33
N THR A 273 -24.03 12.38 2.21
CA THR A 273 -24.30 11.08 1.55
C THR A 273 -23.40 10.78 0.35
N VAL A 274 -22.31 11.54 0.16
CA VAL A 274 -21.36 11.31 -0.97
C VAL A 274 -20.92 9.85 -1.00
N GLY A 275 -21.01 9.23 -2.17
CA GLY A 275 -20.62 7.83 -2.39
C GLY A 275 -21.51 6.76 -1.77
N THR A 276 -22.28 7.02 -0.71
CA THR A 276 -23.07 5.99 0.01
C THR A 276 -24.00 5.15 -0.89
N LYS A 277 -24.55 5.74 -1.96
CA LYS A 277 -25.42 5.04 -2.92
C LYS A 277 -24.66 4.24 -3.99
N THR A 278 -23.42 4.62 -4.29
CA THR A 278 -22.69 4.22 -5.51
C THR A 278 -21.32 3.60 -5.25
N CYS A 279 -20.81 3.68 -4.01
CA CYS A 279 -19.62 2.97 -3.61
C CYS A 279 -19.85 1.45 -3.65
N TRP A 280 -18.76 0.70 -3.56
CA TRP A 280 -18.77 -0.74 -3.58
C TRP A 280 -17.82 -1.22 -2.50
N TYR A 281 -18.34 -1.27 -1.28
CA TYR A 281 -17.62 -1.74 -0.10
C TYR A 281 -18.10 -3.14 0.27
N GLY A 282 -17.15 -4.01 0.59
CA GLY A 282 -17.47 -5.40 0.87
C GLY A 282 -16.47 -6.07 1.78
N GLU A 283 -16.99 -6.93 2.63
CA GLU A 283 -16.23 -7.76 3.56
C GLU A 283 -16.48 -9.24 3.22
N PHE A 284 -15.45 -10.09 3.27
CA PHE A 284 -15.59 -11.53 2.96
C PHE A 284 -14.64 -12.39 3.78
N GLY A 285 -15.17 -13.31 4.61
CA GLY A 285 -14.34 -14.25 5.36
C GLY A 285 -13.37 -13.59 6.35
N ASN A 286 -13.67 -12.36 6.79
CA ASN A 286 -12.91 -11.70 7.87
C ASN A 286 -13.21 -12.38 9.21
N TYR A 287 -12.27 -12.27 10.14
CA TYR A 287 -12.37 -12.85 11.48
C TYR A 287 -11.78 -11.88 12.53
N GLY A 288 -11.92 -12.22 13.80
CA GLY A 288 -11.56 -11.34 14.91
C GLY A 288 -12.75 -10.53 15.43
N PRO A 289 -12.59 -9.85 16.58
CA PRO A 289 -13.69 -9.17 17.27
C PRO A 289 -14.33 -8.02 16.48
N GLY A 290 -13.59 -7.36 15.59
CA GLY A 290 -14.12 -6.30 14.72
C GLY A 290 -14.83 -6.79 13.46
N ALA A 291 -14.90 -8.10 13.24
CA ALA A 291 -15.43 -8.68 11.99
C ALA A 291 -16.95 -8.92 12.00
N ASP A 292 -17.65 -8.72 13.12
CA ASP A 292 -19.10 -8.80 13.16
C ASP A 292 -19.73 -7.73 12.26
N GLN A 293 -20.54 -8.17 11.29
CA GLN A 293 -21.20 -7.30 10.33
C GLN A 293 -22.65 -6.96 10.71
N SER A 294 -23.17 -7.48 11.83
CA SER A 294 -24.58 -7.34 12.23
C SER A 294 -25.05 -5.89 12.40
N LYS A 295 -24.12 -4.97 12.70
CA LYS A 295 -24.36 -3.54 12.93
C LYS A 295 -23.75 -2.63 11.86
N ARG A 296 -23.24 -3.18 10.75
CA ARG A 296 -22.68 -2.39 9.66
C ARG A 296 -23.74 -1.44 9.10
N VAL A 297 -23.28 -0.29 8.61
CA VAL A 297 -24.13 0.66 7.89
C VAL A 297 -24.87 -0.02 6.73
N THR A 298 -26.10 0.39 6.48
CA THR A 298 -27.02 -0.26 5.52
C THR A 298 -27.10 0.47 4.18
N TRP A 299 -26.07 1.22 3.81
CA TRP A 299 -26.07 1.96 2.54
C TRP A 299 -26.16 1.00 1.36
N ASN A 300 -26.78 1.42 0.26
CA ASN A 300 -26.77 0.64 -0.98
C ASN A 300 -25.33 0.31 -1.43
N GLY A 301 -24.35 1.17 -1.13
CA GLY A 301 -22.95 0.92 -1.46
C GLY A 301 -22.26 -0.19 -0.66
N ILE A 302 -22.87 -0.68 0.42
CA ILE A 302 -22.41 -1.88 1.13
C ILE A 302 -22.93 -3.12 0.41
N LYS A 303 -22.01 -4.00 0.03
CA LYS A 303 -22.29 -5.13 -0.85
C LYS A 303 -22.02 -6.44 -0.15
N LYS A 304 -23.00 -7.34 -0.25
CA LYS A 304 -22.79 -8.74 0.10
C LYS A 304 -21.86 -9.39 -0.92
N ILE A 305 -20.68 -9.80 -0.46
CA ILE A 305 -19.68 -10.46 -1.29
C ILE A 305 -19.96 -11.96 -1.30
N THR A 306 -20.16 -12.53 -2.49
CA THR A 306 -20.25 -13.98 -2.67
C THR A 306 -18.85 -14.56 -2.81
N PRO A 307 -18.64 -15.88 -2.62
CA PRO A 307 -17.36 -16.51 -2.89
C PRO A 307 -16.84 -16.23 -4.31
N GLN A 308 -17.74 -16.20 -5.31
CA GLN A 308 -17.37 -15.88 -6.69
C GLN A 308 -16.91 -14.42 -6.84
N HIS A 309 -17.61 -13.46 -6.21
CA HIS A 309 -17.16 -12.08 -6.18
C HIS A 309 -15.78 -11.95 -5.53
N ALA A 310 -15.54 -12.63 -4.40
CA ALA A 310 -14.26 -12.58 -3.71
C ALA A 310 -13.09 -13.04 -4.61
N VAL A 311 -13.28 -14.11 -5.39
CA VAL A 311 -12.29 -14.59 -6.37
C VAL A 311 -11.92 -13.50 -7.38
N ASP A 312 -12.87 -12.68 -7.85
CA ASP A 312 -12.60 -11.62 -8.83
C ASP A 312 -11.68 -10.51 -8.30
N PHE A 313 -11.59 -10.35 -6.96
CA PHE A 313 -10.70 -9.40 -6.29
C PHE A 313 -9.36 -10.01 -5.86
N THR A 314 -9.11 -11.29 -6.14
CA THR A 314 -7.80 -11.90 -5.85
C THR A 314 -6.70 -11.34 -6.77
N PRO A 315 -5.42 -11.34 -6.34
CA PRO A 315 -4.32 -10.79 -7.14
C PRO A 315 -4.24 -11.34 -8.57
N GLY A 316 -4.45 -12.66 -8.73
CA GLY A 316 -4.37 -13.36 -10.01
C GLY A 316 -5.49 -12.97 -10.98
N ARG A 317 -6.68 -12.60 -10.46
CA ARG A 317 -7.81 -12.12 -11.28
C ARG A 317 -7.76 -10.61 -11.47
N PHE A 318 -7.72 -9.85 -10.39
CA PHE A 318 -7.88 -8.40 -10.40
C PHE A 318 -6.69 -7.68 -11.04
N LEU A 319 -5.46 -8.09 -10.67
CA LEU A 319 -4.23 -7.45 -11.14
C LEU A 319 -3.56 -8.20 -12.28
N ARG A 320 -4.05 -9.40 -12.60
CA ARG A 320 -3.33 -10.41 -13.40
C ARG A 320 -1.91 -10.64 -12.86
N ALA A 321 -1.76 -10.68 -11.53
CA ALA A 321 -0.46 -10.66 -10.86
C ALA A 321 0.46 -11.85 -11.19
N ASN A 322 -0.07 -12.95 -11.73
CA ASN A 322 0.74 -14.07 -12.23
C ASN A 322 1.74 -13.65 -13.33
N GLU A 323 1.43 -12.62 -14.11
CA GLU A 323 2.27 -12.18 -15.23
C GLU A 323 3.47 -11.33 -14.79
N TRP A 324 3.45 -10.75 -13.58
CA TRP A 324 4.42 -9.72 -13.18
C TRP A 324 4.90 -9.84 -11.72
N VAL A 325 4.12 -10.40 -10.81
CA VAL A 325 4.55 -10.68 -9.43
C VAL A 325 5.25 -12.04 -9.34
N LYS A 326 4.63 -13.11 -9.86
CA LYS A 326 5.21 -14.48 -9.81
C LYS A 326 6.67 -14.55 -10.32
N PRO A 327 7.05 -13.87 -11.44
CA PRO A 327 8.42 -13.92 -11.92
C PRO A 327 9.44 -13.34 -10.93
N THR A 328 9.06 -12.41 -10.04
CA THR A 328 9.98 -11.80 -9.06
C THR A 328 10.46 -12.75 -7.97
N GLY A 329 9.78 -13.89 -7.79
CA GLY A 329 10.13 -14.90 -6.78
C GLY A 329 9.72 -14.56 -5.33
N ILE A 330 9.04 -13.43 -5.07
CA ILE A 330 8.50 -13.15 -3.72
C ILE A 330 7.31 -14.07 -3.38
N PRO A 331 7.02 -14.31 -2.09
CA PRO A 331 5.82 -15.01 -1.66
C PRO A 331 4.55 -14.35 -2.23
N TYR A 332 3.66 -15.15 -2.78
CA TYR A 332 2.48 -14.66 -3.48
C TYR A 332 1.40 -15.75 -3.57
N VAL A 333 0.18 -15.42 -3.13
CA VAL A 333 -0.99 -16.28 -3.29
C VAL A 333 -1.87 -15.70 -4.41
N PRO A 334 -2.07 -16.39 -5.54
CA PRO A 334 -2.80 -15.82 -6.68
C PRO A 334 -4.30 -15.69 -6.47
N TYR A 335 -4.87 -16.50 -5.59
CA TYR A 335 -6.31 -16.62 -5.39
C TYR A 335 -6.65 -16.47 -3.90
N MET A 336 -7.76 -17.06 -3.46
CA MET A 336 -8.16 -17.11 -2.05
C MET A 336 -7.06 -17.78 -1.22
N VAL A 337 -6.86 -17.27 -0.01
CA VAL A 337 -5.93 -17.86 0.96
C VAL A 337 -6.64 -19.04 1.62
N LYS A 338 -6.13 -20.25 1.43
CA LYS A 338 -6.71 -21.43 2.11
C LYS A 338 -6.77 -21.15 3.61
N PRO A 339 -7.90 -21.38 4.30
CA PRO A 339 -7.94 -21.28 5.75
C PRO A 339 -6.88 -22.24 6.30
N SER A 340 -5.84 -21.73 6.97
CA SER A 340 -4.87 -22.61 7.63
C SER A 340 -5.61 -23.33 8.75
N THR A 341 -5.61 -24.66 8.73
CA THR A 341 -6.19 -25.52 9.77
C THR A 341 -5.48 -25.42 11.13
N THR A 342 -4.53 -24.48 11.30
CA THR A 342 -3.58 -24.43 12.43
C THR A 342 -3.54 -23.12 13.22
N ARG A 343 -4.37 -22.10 12.95
CA ARG A 343 -4.44 -20.93 13.85
C ARG A 343 -5.49 -21.18 14.95
N ARG A 344 -5.15 -22.06 15.90
CA ARG A 344 -5.74 -21.97 17.25
C ARG A 344 -5.10 -20.77 17.93
N VAL A 345 -5.95 -19.87 18.39
CA VAL A 345 -5.62 -18.69 19.16
C VAL A 345 -5.44 -19.18 20.59
N ASP A 346 -4.23 -19.58 20.96
CA ASP A 346 -3.83 -19.87 22.34
C ASP A 346 -2.30 -19.74 22.42
N GLU A 347 -1.78 -18.53 22.24
CA GLU A 347 -0.44 -18.18 22.72
C GLU A 347 -0.52 -16.72 23.17
N GLU A 348 -0.67 -16.53 24.48
CA GLU A 348 -0.49 -15.26 25.16
C GLU A 348 0.89 -14.72 24.77
N VAL A 349 0.91 -13.56 24.11
CA VAL A 349 2.12 -12.76 24.00
C VAL A 349 2.39 -12.17 25.38
N VAL A 350 3.15 -12.91 26.19
CA VAL A 350 3.76 -12.40 27.40
C VAL A 350 4.94 -11.54 26.96
N PHE A 351 4.86 -10.24 27.26
CA PHE A 351 6.00 -9.34 27.16
C PHE A 351 6.89 -9.55 28.41
N GLU A 352 8.12 -10.02 28.21
CA GLU A 352 9.23 -9.79 29.13
C GLU A 352 10.09 -8.62 28.64
#